data_AF-A0A527G6D0-F1
#
_entry.id   AF-A0A527G6D0-F1
#
_cell.length_a   1.000
_cell.length_b   1.000
_cell.length_c   1.000
_cell.angle_alpha   90.00
_cell.angle_beta   90.00
_cell.angle_gamma   90.00
#
_symmetry.space_group_name_H-M   'P 1'
#
loop_
_entity.id
_entity.type
_entity.pdbx_description
1 polymer ?
#
loop_
_entity_poly.entity_id
_entity_poly.type
_entity_poly.pdbx_seq_one_letter_code
_entity_poly.pdbx_strand_id
1 'polypeptide(L)'
;MSAKPINSILFVCLGNICRSPLAEGVFRAVWAERGSARDILLDSAGTSDWEAGSAPDRRAIAVAVRHGVDISGQRARKVTTQDLHRFDLILGMDRSNVA
;
A
#
# COMPACT_ATOMS: atom_id res chain seq x y z
N MET A 1 -18.61 18.92 -12.95
CA MET A 1 -18.39 18.40 -11.57
C MET A 1 -16.89 18.29 -11.37
N SER A 2 -16.32 19.02 -10.42
CA SER A 2 -14.87 18.91 -10.14
C SER A 2 -14.64 17.63 -9.35
N ALA A 3 -13.77 16.74 -9.83
CA ALA A 3 -13.46 15.50 -9.12
C ALA A 3 -12.82 15.81 -7.76
N LYS A 4 -13.24 15.08 -6.72
CA LYS A 4 -12.65 15.21 -5.38
C LYS A 4 -11.14 14.91 -5.47
N PRO A 5 -10.27 15.74 -4.86
CA PRO A 5 -8.84 15.47 -4.87
C PRO A 5 -8.53 14.22 -4.03
N ILE A 6 -7.68 13.33 -4.56
CA ILE A 6 -7.22 12.11 -3.89
C ILE A 6 -6.06 12.46 -2.95
N ASN A 7 -6.27 12.29 -1.66
CA ASN A 7 -5.31 12.66 -0.61
C ASN A 7 -4.92 11.47 0.28
N SER A 8 -5.57 10.32 0.06
CA SER A 8 -5.28 9.09 0.76
C SER A 8 -5.44 7.89 -0.18
N ILE A 9 -4.45 7.00 -0.21
CA ILE A 9 -4.45 5.79 -1.03
C ILE A 9 -4.14 4.57 -0.17
N LEU A 10 -4.98 3.53 -0.29
CA LEU A 10 -4.74 2.22 0.30
C LEU A 10 -4.48 1.17 -0.79
N PHE A 11 -3.33 0.50 -0.72
CA PHE A 11 -2.97 -0.58 -1.62
C PHE A 11 -3.38 -1.94 -1.02
N VAL A 12 -4.13 -2.76 -1.76
CA VAL A 12 -4.73 -4.00 -1.22
C VAL A 12 -4.33 -5.22 -2.05
N CYS A 13 -3.78 -6.23 -1.39
CA CYS A 13 -3.62 -7.57 -1.97
C CYS A 13 -4.18 -8.64 -1.02
N LEU A 14 -3.97 -9.93 -1.29
CA LEU A 14 -4.51 -10.98 -0.42
C LEU A 14 -3.91 -10.97 1.00
N GLY A 15 -2.58 -11.04 1.12
CA GLY A 15 -1.88 -11.25 2.40
C GLY A 15 -1.02 -10.09 2.87
N ASN A 16 -0.95 -8.97 2.13
CA ASN A 16 -0.17 -7.78 2.51
C ASN A 16 1.32 -8.01 2.82
N ILE A 17 1.95 -9.01 2.22
CA ILE A 17 3.39 -9.26 2.37
C ILE A 17 4.18 -9.11 1.07
N CYS A 18 3.56 -9.23 -0.11
CA CYS A 18 4.27 -9.17 -1.38
C CYS A 18 3.94 -7.89 -2.17
N ARG A 19 2.73 -7.83 -2.75
CA ARG A 19 2.37 -6.85 -3.78
C ARG A 19 2.00 -5.49 -3.21
N SER A 20 1.09 -5.44 -2.23
CA SER A 20 0.64 -4.17 -1.68
C SER A 20 1.72 -3.41 -0.89
N PRO A 21 2.62 -4.05 -0.11
CA PRO A 21 3.75 -3.35 0.52
C PRO A 21 4.71 -2.72 -0.49
N LEU A 22 4.99 -3.43 -1.59
CA LEU A 22 5.80 -2.92 -2.69
C LEU A 22 5.14 -1.70 -3.33
N ALA A 23 3.84 -1.77 -3.62
CA ALA A 23 3.12 -0.65 -4.21
C ALA A 23 3.17 0.61 -3.32
N GLU A 24 2.95 0.45 -2.01
CA GLU A 24 3.06 1.55 -1.04
C GLU A 24 4.47 2.16 -1.03
N GLY A 25 5.50 1.32 -0.90
CA GLY A 25 6.89 1.78 -0.84
C GLY A 25 7.33 2.49 -2.12
N VAL A 26 7.02 1.92 -3.28
CA VAL A 26 7.35 2.51 -4.59
C VAL A 26 6.60 3.82 -4.79
N PHE A 27 5.30 3.86 -4.47
CA PHE A 27 4.54 5.10 -4.60
C PHE A 27 5.11 6.20 -3.71
N ARG A 28 5.44 5.87 -2.45
CA ARG A 28 6.03 6.82 -1.51
C ARG A 28 7.36 7.40 -2.04
N ALA A 29 8.22 6.56 -2.58
CA ALA A 29 9.50 6.99 -3.17
C ALA A 29 9.29 7.91 -4.38
N VAL A 30 8.47 7.50 -5.35
CA VAL A 30 8.18 8.30 -6.55
C VAL A 30 7.48 9.62 -6.21
N TRP A 31 6.60 9.63 -5.20
CA TRP A 31 5.91 10.84 -4.75
C TRP A 31 6.89 11.87 -4.18
N ALA A 32 7.84 11.41 -3.36
CA ALA A 32 8.89 12.24 -2.78
C ALA A 32 9.84 12.79 -3.87
N GLU A 33 10.27 11.95 -4.81
CA GLU A 33 11.14 12.35 -5.93
C GLU A 33 10.53 13.43 -6.82
N ARG A 34 9.21 13.39 -7.02
CA ARG A 34 8.50 14.38 -7.84
C ARG A 34 8.31 15.74 -7.16
N GLY A 35 8.81 15.92 -5.93
CA GLY A 35 8.76 17.19 -5.22
C GLY A 35 7.32 17.65 -4.90
N SER A 36 6.39 16.71 -4.74
CA SER A 36 5.00 17.05 -4.41
C SER A 36 4.96 17.65 -3.00
N ALA A 37 4.73 18.96 -2.88
CA ALA A 37 4.66 19.69 -1.60
C ALA A 37 3.47 19.28 -0.71
N ARG A 38 2.64 18.33 -1.17
CA ARG A 38 1.45 17.88 -0.49
C ARG A 38 1.68 16.49 0.10
N ASP A 39 1.47 16.40 1.41
CA ASP A 39 1.40 15.12 2.09
C ASP A 39 0.19 14.33 1.61
N ILE A 40 0.43 13.07 1.25
CA ILE A 40 -0.58 12.09 0.90
C ILE A 40 -0.51 10.95 1.90
N LEU A 41 -1.67 10.55 2.44
CA LEU A 41 -1.74 9.40 3.34
C LEU A 41 -1.62 8.12 2.51
N LEU A 42 -0.60 7.33 2.78
CA LEU A 42 -0.34 6.06 2.10
C LEU A 42 -0.30 4.93 3.11
N ASP A 43 -0.91 3.82 2.76
CA ASP A 43 -0.93 2.59 3.56
C ASP A 43 -1.15 1.38 2.64
N SER A 44 -0.94 0.19 3.18
CA SER A 44 -1.23 -1.07 2.50
C SER A 44 -1.88 -2.07 3.44
N ALA A 45 -2.75 -2.93 2.89
CA ALA A 45 -3.48 -3.92 3.64
C ALA A 45 -3.76 -5.20 2.84
N GLY A 46 -4.28 -6.20 3.55
CA GLY A 46 -4.61 -7.54 3.07
C GLY A 46 -6.11 -7.80 3.16
N THR A 47 -6.69 -8.53 2.22
CA THR A 47 -8.09 -8.99 2.36
C THR A 47 -8.22 -10.13 3.39
N SER A 48 -7.13 -10.87 3.63
CA SER A 48 -7.00 -11.88 4.69
C SER A 48 -6.17 -11.35 5.87
N ASP A 49 -6.30 -12.01 7.02
CA ASP A 49 -5.50 -11.79 8.24
C ASP A 49 -4.39 -12.83 8.44
N TRP A 50 -4.17 -13.74 7.50
CA TRP A 50 -3.23 -14.85 7.65
C TRP A 50 -1.80 -14.41 7.99
N GLU A 51 -1.42 -13.22 7.52
CA GLU A 51 -0.08 -12.65 7.71
C GLU A 51 -0.11 -11.43 8.64
N ALA A 52 -1.20 -11.19 9.39
CA ALA A 52 -1.30 -10.00 10.24
C ALA A 52 -0.12 -9.92 11.23
N GLY A 53 0.57 -8.78 11.24
CA GLY A 53 1.78 -8.53 12.03
C GLY A 53 3.08 -9.00 11.38
N SER A 54 3.05 -9.77 10.30
CA SER A 54 4.24 -10.18 9.55
C SER A 54 4.92 -8.97 8.89
N ALA A 55 6.25 -9.03 8.75
CA ALA A 55 6.97 -8.15 7.84
C ALA A 55 6.70 -8.57 6.38
N PRO A 56 6.95 -7.68 5.38
CA PRO A 56 6.86 -8.07 3.98
C PRO A 56 7.76 -9.27 3.65
N ASP A 57 7.37 -10.02 2.62
CA ASP A 57 8.11 -11.18 2.14
C ASP A 57 9.55 -10.76 1.80
N ARG A 58 10.53 -11.58 2.24
CA ARG A 58 11.96 -11.28 2.06
C ARG A 58 12.33 -11.02 0.59
N ARG A 59 11.65 -11.67 -0.36
CA ARG A 59 11.87 -11.45 -1.80
C ARG A 59 11.34 -10.08 -2.23
N ALA A 60 10.20 -9.66 -1.71
CA ALA A 60 9.65 -8.33 -1.96
C ALA A 60 10.56 -7.24 -1.39
N ILE A 61 11.07 -7.42 -0.17
CA ILE A 61 12.07 -6.53 0.45
C ILE A 61 13.33 -6.47 -0.42
N ALA A 62 13.88 -7.63 -0.83
CA ALA A 62 15.08 -7.67 -1.64
C ALA A 62 14.90 -6.96 -3.00
N VAL A 63 13.71 -7.07 -3.62
CA VAL A 63 13.39 -6.33 -4.84
C VAL A 63 13.30 -4.83 -4.56
N ALA A 64 12.58 -4.41 -3.52
CA ALA A 64 12.46 -2.99 -3.17
C ALA A 64 13.83 -2.33 -2.95
N VAL A 65 14.71 -2.99 -2.18
CA VAL A 65 16.06 -2.49 -1.86
C VAL A 65 16.91 -2.31 -3.12
N ARG A 66 16.79 -3.22 -4.11
CA ARG A 66 17.49 -3.08 -5.40
C ARG A 66 17.09 -1.80 -6.16
N HIS A 67 15.93 -1.23 -5.85
CA HIS A 67 15.42 0.01 -6.41
C HIS A 67 15.51 1.19 -5.42
N GLY A 68 16.28 1.08 -4.34
CA GLY A 68 16.47 2.16 -3.37
C GLY A 68 15.29 2.39 -2.43
N VAL A 69 14.34 1.44 -2.35
CA VAL A 69 13.15 1.53 -1.49
C VAL A 69 13.26 0.53 -0.34
N ASP A 70 13.07 0.98 0.89
CA ASP A 70 12.96 0.09 2.06
C ASP A 70 11.50 -0.08 2.49
N ILE A 71 11.02 -1.32 2.47
CA ILE A 71 9.69 -1.70 2.95
C ILE A 71 9.74 -2.60 4.19
N SER A 72 10.93 -2.91 4.73
CA SER A 72 11.12 -3.85 5.84
C SER A 72 10.44 -3.42 7.16
N GLY A 73 10.21 -2.12 7.31
CA GLY A 73 9.49 -1.54 8.45
C GLY A 73 7.96 -1.69 8.39
N GLN A 74 7.39 -2.02 7.23
CA GLN A 74 5.93 -2.19 7.09
C GLN A 74 5.46 -3.45 7.83
N ARG A 75 4.19 -3.48 8.22
CA ARG A 75 3.59 -4.64 8.90
C ARG A 75 2.26 -4.98 8.25
N ALA A 76 2.11 -6.24 7.92
CA ALA A 76 0.92 -6.74 7.29
C ALA A 76 -0.29 -6.55 8.23
N ARG A 77 -1.41 -6.09 7.68
CA ARG A 77 -2.68 -5.93 8.40
C ARG A 77 -3.84 -6.27 7.50
N LYS A 78 -4.97 -6.65 8.10
CA LYS A 78 -6.23 -6.83 7.35
C LYS A 78 -6.89 -5.49 7.06
N VAL A 79 -7.53 -5.38 5.90
CA VAL A 79 -8.45 -4.29 5.58
C VAL A 79 -9.61 -4.32 6.58
N THR A 80 -10.03 -3.14 7.02
CA THR A 80 -11.16 -2.94 7.92
C THR A 80 -12.26 -2.13 7.23
N THR A 81 -13.49 -2.19 7.74
CA THR A 81 -14.58 -1.32 7.25
C THR A 81 -14.25 0.16 7.42
N GLN A 82 -13.48 0.52 8.44
CA GLN A 82 -13.04 1.91 8.66
C GLN A 82 -12.11 2.41 7.55
N ASP A 83 -11.32 1.53 6.94
CA ASP A 83 -10.46 1.90 5.81
C ASP A 83 -11.29 2.40 4.61
N LEU A 84 -12.47 1.82 4.37
CA LEU A 84 -13.39 2.22 3.31
C LEU A 84 -13.89 3.66 3.44
N HIS A 85 -13.87 4.19 4.67
CA HIS A 85 -14.26 5.57 4.96
C HIS A 85 -13.05 6.51 5.10
N ARG A 86 -11.86 5.97 5.37
CA ARG A 86 -10.63 6.73 5.62
C ARG A 86 -9.86 7.07 4.34
N PHE A 87 -9.92 6.20 3.33
CA PHE A 87 -9.15 6.34 2.10
C PHE A 87 -9.99 6.85 0.94
N ASP A 88 -9.47 7.84 0.21
CA ASP A 88 -10.12 8.40 -0.99
C ASP A 88 -10.06 7.43 -2.17
N LEU A 89 -9.00 6.62 -2.24
CA LEU A 89 -8.77 5.62 -3.28
C LEU A 89 -8.24 4.32 -2.66
N ILE A 90 -8.88 3.20 -3.02
CA ILE A 90 -8.45 1.86 -2.62
C ILE A 90 -8.13 1.07 -3.89
N LEU A 91 -6.90 0.58 -4.01
CA LEU A 91 -6.39 -0.09 -5.21
C LEU A 91 -6.12 -1.57 -4.92
N GLY A 92 -6.98 -2.44 -5.44
CA GLY A 92 -6.74 -3.88 -5.46
C GLY A 92 -5.69 -4.29 -6.50
N MET A 93 -4.79 -5.22 -6.14
CA MET A 93 -3.73 -5.69 -7.04
C MET A 93 -4.21 -6.67 -8.11
N ASP A 94 -5.36 -7.30 -7.87
CA ASP A 94 -6.03 -8.19 -8.83
C ASP A 94 -7.57 -8.09 -8.67
N ARG A 95 -8.31 -8.71 -9.59
CA ARG A 95 -9.79 -8.69 -9.58
C ARG A 95 -10.38 -9.34 -8.34
N SER A 96 -9.74 -10.37 -7.80
CA SER A 96 -10.21 -11.06 -6.60
C SER A 96 -10.05 -10.20 -5.33
N ASN A 97 -9.25 -9.13 -5.38
CA ASN A 97 -9.15 -8.16 -4.29
C ASN A 97 -10.23 -7.07 -4.35
N VAL A 98 -10.93 -6.94 -5.48
CA VAL A 98 -11.94 -5.91 -5.73
C VAL A 98 -13.37 -6.47 -5.74
N ALA A 99 -13.51 -7.78 -5.97
CA ALA A 99 -14.77 -8.50 -6.07
C ALA A 99 -15.53 -8.62 -4.74
#